data_AF-A0A8R1TX72-F1
#
_entry.id   AF-A0A8R1TX72-F1
#
_cell.length_a   1.000
_cell.length_b   1.000
_cell.length_c   1.000
_cell.angle_alpha   90.00
_cell.angle_beta   90.00
_cell.angle_gamma   90.00
#
_symmetry.space_group_name_H-M   'P 1'
#
loop_
_entity.id
_entity.type
_entity.pdbx_description
1 polymer ?
#
loop_
_entity_poly.entity_id
_entity_poly.type
_entity_poly.pdbx_seq_one_letter_code
_entity_poly.pdbx_strand_id
1 'polypeptide(L)'
;MSAKASTSFEPLNPHKVFILEKRIKKETKIRRQPIKNFMKRRIVKSEMKKLKYSQFEPLYELWCDYFSTLVDGSGGQWDARVLKADYHGCMLMVAEAANPVQIGICGIVTRETRQTFMLITKQDRLLTIPKQDTVFQFALEGKIYILFGNAFRLNFTGKNRFSFRFQPSLRAKKILRNRSSIPFFLK
;
A
#
# COMPACT_ATOMS: atom_id res chain seq x y z
N MET A 1 31.11 25.72 -96.63
CA MET A 1 31.40 24.43 -97.27
C MET A 1 32.44 23.69 -96.47
N SER A 2 32.51 22.35 -96.57
CA SER A 2 33.55 21.46 -96.02
C SER A 2 33.62 21.26 -94.50
N ALA A 3 34.07 20.10 -93.97
CA ALA A 3 34.19 18.75 -94.57
C ALA A 3 34.63 17.68 -93.53
N LYS A 4 34.30 16.40 -93.82
CA LYS A 4 35.05 15.15 -93.51
C LYS A 4 35.23 14.68 -92.03
N ALA A 5 34.24 13.87 -91.61
CA ALA A 5 34.37 12.51 -91.05
C ALA A 5 35.07 12.22 -89.69
N SER A 6 34.23 11.83 -88.70
CA SER A 6 34.28 10.60 -87.85
C SER A 6 35.61 9.80 -87.71
N THR A 7 36.03 9.32 -86.52
CA THR A 7 35.31 8.34 -85.67
C THR A 7 35.92 8.21 -84.23
N SER A 8 35.12 7.71 -83.28
CA SER A 8 35.41 7.24 -81.90
C SER A 8 36.36 6.02 -81.79
N PHE A 9 37.01 5.64 -80.68
CA PHE A 9 37.23 6.19 -79.30
C PHE A 9 38.29 5.29 -78.58
N GLU A 10 38.98 5.78 -77.53
CA GLU A 10 40.15 5.12 -76.91
C GLU A 10 39.99 4.74 -75.41
N PRO A 11 40.79 3.81 -74.85
CA PRO A 11 40.29 2.86 -73.83
C PRO A 11 40.38 3.31 -72.37
N LEU A 12 39.25 3.18 -71.66
CA LEU A 12 39.13 3.42 -70.21
C LEU A 12 39.39 2.15 -69.37
N ASN A 13 40.68 1.92 -69.08
CA ASN A 13 41.23 1.23 -67.90
C ASN A 13 40.68 -0.18 -67.51
N PRO A 14 41.35 -1.28 -67.90
CA PRO A 14 40.99 -2.64 -67.48
C PRO A 14 41.53 -3.00 -66.08
N HIS A 15 40.73 -3.75 -65.30
CA HIS A 15 41.08 -4.40 -64.01
C HIS A 15 41.10 -3.56 -62.71
N LYS A 16 40.05 -2.76 -62.52
CA LYS A 16 39.16 -2.80 -61.33
C LYS A 16 39.64 -3.63 -60.11
N VAL A 17 40.47 -3.06 -59.23
CA VAL A 17 40.78 -3.65 -57.91
C VAL A 17 39.65 -3.35 -56.92
N PHE A 18 38.81 -4.35 -56.64
CA PHE A 18 37.82 -4.24 -55.57
C PHE A 18 38.48 -4.47 -54.19
N ILE A 19 38.84 -3.38 -53.51
CA ILE A 19 39.18 -3.43 -52.09
C ILE A 19 37.88 -3.58 -51.29
N LEU A 20 37.41 -4.82 -51.18
CA LEU A 20 36.36 -5.22 -50.23
C LEU A 20 36.96 -5.36 -48.83
N GLU A 21 37.50 -4.25 -48.31
CA GLU A 21 37.79 -4.15 -46.88
C GLU A 21 36.45 -4.25 -46.13
N LYS A 22 36.17 -5.45 -45.60
CA LYS A 22 35.02 -5.73 -44.76
C LYS A 22 35.05 -4.74 -43.61
N ARG A 23 34.27 -3.66 -43.70
CA ARG A 23 34.06 -2.70 -42.63
C ARG A 23 33.62 -3.49 -41.41
N ILE A 24 34.54 -3.66 -40.45
CA ILE A 24 34.29 -4.34 -39.19
C ILE A 24 33.22 -3.50 -38.50
N LYS A 25 31.96 -3.95 -38.60
CA LYS A 25 30.81 -3.27 -37.98
C LYS A 25 31.00 -3.37 -36.48
N LYS A 26 31.59 -2.31 -35.92
CA LYS A 26 31.88 -2.14 -34.50
C LYS A 26 30.58 -2.40 -33.73
N GLU A 27 30.58 -3.44 -32.89
CA GLU A 27 29.39 -3.84 -32.15
C GLU A 27 28.87 -2.66 -31.33
N THR A 28 27.67 -2.19 -31.66
CA THR A 28 27.01 -1.12 -30.91
C THR A 28 26.67 -1.66 -29.52
N LYS A 29 27.47 -1.27 -28.52
CA LYS A 29 27.16 -1.52 -27.09
C LYS A 29 25.74 -1.05 -26.80
N ILE A 30 24.82 -2.00 -26.68
CA ILE A 30 23.41 -1.73 -26.35
C ILE A 30 23.40 -1.06 -24.98
N ARG A 31 23.21 0.27 -24.96
CA ARG A 31 23.03 1.04 -23.73
C ARG A 31 21.67 0.66 -23.14
N ARG A 32 21.64 -0.45 -22.40
CA ARG A 32 20.53 -0.75 -21.49
C ARG A 32 20.42 0.45 -20.54
N GLN A 33 19.41 1.29 -20.75
CA GLN A 33 19.10 2.33 -19.77
C GLN A 33 18.86 1.62 -18.43
N PRO A 34 19.42 2.12 -17.30
CA PRO A 34 19.16 1.51 -16.02
C PRO A 34 17.64 1.50 -15.81
N ILE A 35 17.08 0.33 -15.52
CA ILE A 35 15.64 0.19 -15.28
C ILE A 35 15.29 1.17 -14.17
N LYS A 36 14.61 2.27 -14.53
CA LYS A 36 14.25 3.36 -13.64
C LYS A 36 13.17 2.85 -12.71
N ASN A 37 13.60 2.11 -11.68
CA ASN A 37 12.83 1.15 -10.88
C ASN A 37 11.40 1.63 -10.60
N PHE A 38 10.48 1.31 -11.51
CA PHE A 38 9.09 1.78 -11.45
C PHE A 38 8.43 1.28 -10.15
N MET A 39 8.71 0.02 -9.83
CA MET A 39 8.29 -0.68 -8.60
C MET A 39 8.91 -0.13 -7.31
N LYS A 40 10.02 0.63 -7.36
CA LYS A 40 10.66 1.23 -6.17
C LYS A 40 10.25 2.68 -5.92
N ARG A 41 9.21 3.19 -6.59
CA ARG A 41 8.54 4.42 -6.15
C ARG A 41 7.78 4.16 -4.84
N ARG A 42 8.52 4.13 -3.74
CA ARG A 42 7.99 4.48 -2.42
C ARG A 42 7.35 5.85 -2.57
N ILE A 43 6.04 5.95 -2.29
CA ILE A 43 5.26 7.19 -2.37
C ILE A 43 6.09 8.33 -1.76
N VAL A 44 6.29 9.38 -2.54
CA VAL A 44 7.17 10.49 -2.14
C VAL A 44 6.50 11.22 -0.99
N LYS A 45 7.27 11.67 0.01
CA LYS A 45 6.72 12.40 1.18
C LYS A 45 5.87 13.63 0.77
N SER A 46 6.12 14.20 -0.41
CA SER A 46 5.34 15.28 -1.01
C SER A 46 3.97 14.85 -1.53
N GLU A 47 3.83 13.61 -2.02
CA GLU A 47 2.55 13.06 -2.50
C GLU A 47 1.64 12.74 -1.32
N MET A 48 2.20 12.21 -0.22
CA MET A 48 1.46 11.96 1.02
C MET A 48 0.77 13.23 1.55
N LYS A 49 1.43 14.40 1.46
CA LYS A 49 0.86 15.70 1.87
C LYS A 49 -0.28 16.21 0.98
N LYS A 50 -0.55 15.57 -0.17
CA LYS A 50 -1.63 15.96 -1.10
C LYS A 50 -2.89 15.09 -0.94
N LEU A 51 -2.83 14.05 -0.11
CA LEU A 51 -3.95 13.15 0.13
C LEU A 51 -5.03 13.87 0.95
N LYS A 52 -6.25 13.90 0.43
CA LYS A 52 -7.43 14.46 1.10
C LYS A 52 -8.35 13.37 1.60
N TYR A 53 -9.04 13.63 2.70
CA TYR A 53 -10.00 12.73 3.32
C TYR A 53 -11.10 12.28 2.35
N SER A 54 -11.62 13.21 1.54
CA SER A 54 -12.67 12.96 0.53
C SER A 54 -12.31 11.88 -0.50
N GLN A 55 -11.01 11.62 -0.71
CA GLN A 55 -10.55 10.58 -1.64
C GLN A 55 -10.71 9.17 -1.08
N PHE A 56 -10.94 9.04 0.23
CA PHE A 56 -11.06 7.76 0.94
C PHE A 56 -12.49 7.46 1.39
N GLU A 57 -13.45 8.38 1.18
CA GLU A 57 -14.87 8.13 1.47
C GLU A 57 -15.43 6.93 0.68
N PRO A 58 -15.20 6.78 -0.64
CA PRO A 58 -15.61 5.58 -1.37
C PRO A 58 -14.89 4.29 -0.92
N LEU A 59 -13.67 4.42 -0.34
CA LEU A 59 -12.95 3.28 0.21
C LEU A 59 -13.57 2.82 1.54
N TYR A 60 -14.14 3.74 2.32
CA TYR A 60 -14.90 3.40 3.53
C TYR A 60 -16.22 2.69 3.17
N GLU A 61 -16.94 3.14 2.15
CA GLU A 61 -18.16 2.47 1.66
C GLU A 61 -17.87 1.02 1.24
N LEU A 62 -16.86 0.81 0.39
CA LEU A 62 -16.42 -0.55 0.00
C LEU A 62 -15.98 -1.41 1.19
N TRP A 63 -15.38 -0.78 2.21
CA TRP A 63 -14.96 -1.48 3.43
C TRP A 63 -16.15 -1.89 4.31
N CYS A 64 -17.21 -1.08 4.36
CA CYS A 64 -18.45 -1.42 5.07
C CYS A 64 -19.09 -2.69 4.49
N ASP A 65 -19.27 -2.77 3.16
CA ASP A 65 -19.82 -3.96 2.49
C ASP A 65 -18.93 -5.20 2.71
N TYR A 66 -17.61 -5.03 2.56
CA TYR A 66 -16.63 -6.07 2.84
C TYR A 66 -16.73 -6.59 4.29
N PHE A 67 -16.81 -5.70 5.28
CA PHE A 67 -16.84 -6.10 6.67
C PHE A 67 -18.20 -6.68 7.09
N SER A 68 -19.30 -6.20 6.50
CA SER A 68 -20.64 -6.78 6.68
C SER A 68 -20.66 -8.25 6.23
N THR A 69 -20.25 -8.53 4.99
CA THR A 69 -20.13 -9.90 4.47
C THR A 69 -19.15 -10.78 5.27
N LEU A 70 -18.10 -10.19 5.86
CA LEU A 70 -17.19 -10.89 6.76
C LEU A 70 -17.86 -11.30 8.08
N VAL A 71 -18.71 -10.44 8.66
CA VAL A 71 -19.43 -10.70 9.91
C VAL A 71 -20.53 -11.75 9.70
N ASP A 72 -21.29 -11.66 8.61
CA ASP A 72 -22.44 -12.53 8.34
C ASP A 72 -22.07 -14.00 8.07
N GLY A 73 -20.82 -14.28 7.69
CA GLY A 73 -20.38 -15.66 7.45
C GLY A 73 -20.60 -16.57 8.67
N SER A 74 -21.38 -17.63 8.50
CA SER A 74 -21.98 -18.46 9.56
C SER A 74 -21.03 -19.39 10.36
N GLY A 75 -19.72 -19.17 10.29
CA GLY A 75 -18.72 -19.96 11.01
C GLY A 75 -18.31 -19.33 12.34
N GLY A 76 -18.46 -20.07 13.45
CA GLY A 76 -18.17 -19.66 14.84
C GLY A 76 -16.71 -19.32 15.19
N GLN A 77 -15.87 -18.99 14.21
CA GLN A 77 -14.51 -18.47 14.36
C GLN A 77 -14.39 -17.09 13.67
N TRP A 78 -15.37 -16.21 13.87
CA TRP A 78 -15.37 -14.87 13.30
C TRP A 78 -14.18 -14.02 13.80
N ASP A 79 -13.77 -14.15 15.07
CA ASP A 79 -12.57 -13.51 15.62
C ASP A 79 -11.30 -13.75 14.78
N ALA A 80 -11.11 -14.99 14.31
CA ALA A 80 -9.95 -15.38 13.52
C ALA A 80 -10.03 -14.86 12.07
N ARG A 81 -11.23 -14.54 11.58
CA ARG A 81 -11.45 -13.86 10.30
C ARG A 81 -11.21 -12.36 10.44
N VAL A 82 -11.79 -11.73 11.45
CA VAL A 82 -11.60 -10.30 11.79
C VAL A 82 -10.11 -9.99 12.00
N LEU A 83 -9.35 -10.79 12.76
CA LEU A 83 -7.92 -10.56 12.95
C LEU A 83 -7.07 -10.66 11.66
N LYS A 84 -7.58 -11.35 10.63
CA LYS A 84 -6.94 -11.48 9.31
C LYS A 84 -7.56 -10.58 8.23
N ALA A 85 -8.58 -9.81 8.59
CA ALA A 85 -9.29 -8.95 7.66
C ALA A 85 -8.40 -7.81 7.17
N ASP A 86 -8.75 -7.26 6.02
CA ASP A 86 -8.17 -6.02 5.55
C ASP A 86 -8.85 -4.83 6.26
N TYR A 87 -8.06 -3.89 6.77
CA TYR A 87 -8.57 -2.68 7.43
C TYR A 87 -8.38 -1.40 6.62
N HIS A 88 -7.87 -1.44 5.39
CA HIS A 88 -7.85 -0.27 4.51
C HIS A 88 -9.29 0.19 4.23
N GLY A 89 -9.58 1.47 4.41
CA GLY A 89 -10.94 2.02 4.37
C GLY A 89 -11.67 2.03 5.71
N CYS A 90 -11.22 1.26 6.72
CA CYS A 90 -11.89 1.24 8.01
C CYS A 90 -11.85 2.60 8.72
N MET A 91 -13.00 3.06 9.23
CA MET A 91 -13.11 4.24 10.09
C MET A 91 -12.69 3.89 11.52
N LEU A 92 -11.40 4.04 11.85
CA LEU A 92 -10.88 3.73 13.17
C LEU A 92 -10.81 4.96 14.08
N MET A 93 -11.26 4.78 15.32
CA MET A 93 -10.98 5.64 16.45
C MET A 93 -9.98 4.97 17.40
N VAL A 94 -9.02 5.73 17.93
CA VAL A 94 -8.17 5.30 19.04
C VAL A 94 -8.89 5.49 20.38
N ALA A 95 -9.32 4.41 21.01
CA ALA A 95 -9.96 4.44 22.32
C ALA A 95 -8.97 4.41 23.48
N GLU A 96 -7.82 3.76 23.29
CA GLU A 96 -6.71 3.74 24.24
C GLU A 96 -5.39 3.68 23.49
N ALA A 97 -4.35 4.31 24.02
CA ALA A 97 -2.98 4.21 23.55
C ALA A 97 -1.99 4.29 24.72
N ALA A 98 -0.77 3.80 24.51
CA ALA A 98 0.37 4.10 25.37
C ALA A 98 0.72 5.60 25.35
N ASN A 99 0.60 6.26 24.18
CA ASN A 99 0.74 7.70 24.06
C ASN A 99 -0.64 8.39 24.21
N PRO A 100 -0.91 9.14 25.30
CA PRO A 100 -2.21 9.76 25.52
C PRO A 100 -2.60 10.80 24.46
N VAL A 101 -1.62 11.42 23.78
CA VAL A 101 -1.86 12.39 22.68
C VAL A 101 -2.55 11.73 21.47
N GLN A 102 -2.49 10.40 21.36
CA GLN A 102 -3.12 9.66 20.27
C GLN A 102 -4.58 9.24 20.56
N ILE A 103 -5.04 9.37 21.81
CA ILE A 103 -6.39 8.95 22.22
C ILE A 103 -7.43 9.93 21.66
N GLY A 104 -8.55 9.42 21.17
CA GLY A 104 -9.63 10.21 20.57
C GLY A 104 -9.40 10.59 19.11
N ILE A 105 -8.24 10.27 18.52
CA ILE A 105 -8.04 10.42 17.08
C ILE A 105 -9.00 9.47 16.34
N CYS A 106 -9.76 10.02 15.38
CA CYS A 106 -10.64 9.28 14.48
C CYS A 106 -10.25 9.58 13.02
N GLY A 107 -10.26 8.57 12.16
CA GLY A 107 -9.96 8.72 10.74
C GLY A 107 -10.03 7.41 9.95
N ILE A 108 -10.03 7.54 8.62
CA ILE A 108 -10.05 6.39 7.70
C ILE A 108 -8.64 5.80 7.60
N VAL A 109 -8.50 4.48 7.68
CA VAL A 109 -7.21 3.79 7.45
C VAL A 109 -6.83 3.89 5.97
N THR A 110 -5.88 4.77 5.66
CA THR A 110 -5.25 4.87 4.34
C THR A 110 -4.26 3.73 4.08
N ARG A 111 -3.57 3.25 5.12
CA ARG A 111 -2.55 2.20 4.99
C ARG A 111 -2.40 1.36 6.25
N GLU A 112 -2.52 0.06 6.09
CA GLU A 112 -2.19 -0.92 7.12
C GLU A 112 -0.74 -1.44 6.99
N THR A 113 -0.13 -1.75 8.13
CA THR A 113 1.07 -2.59 8.23
C THR A 113 0.99 -3.47 9.48
N ARG A 114 1.88 -4.47 9.59
CA ARG A 114 2.02 -5.29 10.80
C ARG A 114 2.18 -4.49 12.11
N GLN A 115 2.77 -3.29 12.06
CA GLN A 115 3.14 -2.53 13.27
C GLN A 115 2.39 -1.19 13.45
N THR A 116 1.81 -0.65 12.38
CA THR A 116 1.15 0.67 12.40
C THR A 116 -0.08 0.70 11.49
N PHE A 117 -1.08 1.49 11.88
CA PHE A 117 -2.10 2.01 10.99
C PHE A 117 -1.76 3.45 10.61
N MET A 118 -2.06 3.84 9.37
CA MET A 118 -2.00 5.22 8.91
C MET A 118 -3.43 5.71 8.70
N LEU A 119 -3.87 6.65 9.53
CA LEU A 119 -5.20 7.25 9.46
C LEU A 119 -5.14 8.59 8.72
N ILE A 120 -6.14 8.89 7.92
CA ILE A 120 -6.44 10.25 7.46
C ILE A 120 -7.61 10.83 8.27
N THR A 121 -7.39 11.97 8.91
CA THR A 121 -8.45 12.68 9.65
C THR A 121 -9.26 13.58 8.72
N LYS A 122 -10.45 14.02 9.17
CA LYS A 122 -11.31 14.99 8.45
C LYS A 122 -10.67 16.37 8.19
N GLN A 123 -9.46 16.61 8.69
CA GLN A 123 -8.68 17.84 8.46
C GLN A 123 -7.53 17.62 7.45
N ASP A 124 -7.63 16.61 6.59
CA ASP A 124 -6.61 16.21 5.61
C ASP A 124 -5.23 15.91 6.23
N ARG A 125 -5.20 15.43 7.48
CA ARG A 125 -3.95 15.09 8.19
C ARG A 125 -3.74 13.58 8.22
N LEU A 126 -2.57 13.15 7.72
CA LEU A 126 -2.11 11.77 7.84
C LEU A 126 -1.37 11.55 9.16
N LEU A 127 -1.84 10.61 9.96
CA LEU A 127 -1.31 10.26 11.27
C LEU A 127 -0.93 8.78 11.28
N THR A 128 0.30 8.46 11.69
CA THR A 128 0.76 7.07 11.82
C THR A 128 0.68 6.65 13.28
N ILE A 129 -0.16 5.66 13.57
CA ILE A 129 -0.47 5.21 14.92
C ILE A 129 0.08 3.79 15.09
N PRO A 130 0.90 3.52 16.12
CA PRO A 130 1.40 2.18 16.39
C PRO A 130 0.25 1.25 16.81
N LYS A 131 0.31 -0.01 16.39
CA LYS A 131 -0.56 -1.08 16.89
C LYS A 131 -0.13 -1.60 18.26
N GLN A 132 1.07 -1.24 18.72
CA GLN A 132 1.54 -1.61 20.03
C GLN A 132 0.77 -0.84 21.12
N ASP A 133 0.21 -1.58 22.08
CA ASP A 133 -0.41 -1.05 23.31
C ASP A 133 -1.49 0.03 23.02
N THR A 134 -2.21 -0.20 21.91
CA THR A 134 -3.34 0.59 21.45
C THR A 134 -4.60 -0.27 21.33
N VAL A 135 -5.75 0.35 21.63
CA VAL A 135 -7.08 -0.22 21.44
C VAL A 135 -7.81 0.68 20.46
N PHE A 136 -8.17 0.13 19.31
CA PHE A 136 -8.95 0.82 18.28
C PHE A 136 -10.41 0.40 18.38
N GLN A 137 -11.30 1.26 17.90
CA GLN A 137 -12.74 1.01 17.86
C GLN A 137 -13.31 1.54 16.55
N PHE A 138 -14.31 0.84 16.01
CA PHE A 138 -15.12 1.30 14.89
C PHE A 138 -16.58 0.89 15.11
N ALA A 139 -17.48 1.52 14.36
CA ALA A 139 -18.90 1.19 14.36
C ALA A 139 -19.32 0.79 12.94
N LEU A 140 -20.17 -0.23 12.84
CA LEU A 140 -20.82 -0.68 11.61
C LEU A 140 -22.19 -1.24 11.99
N GLU A 141 -23.25 -0.92 11.24
CA GLU A 141 -24.62 -1.43 11.48
C GLU A 141 -25.12 -1.27 12.93
N GLY A 142 -24.76 -0.18 13.61
CA GLY A 142 -25.09 0.06 15.02
C GLY A 142 -24.33 -0.82 16.03
N LYS A 143 -23.47 -1.75 15.58
CA LYS A 143 -22.58 -2.58 16.41
C LYS A 143 -21.24 -1.85 16.59
N ILE A 144 -20.69 -1.89 17.80
CA ILE A 144 -19.35 -1.33 18.10
C ILE A 144 -18.35 -2.48 18.23
N TYR A 145 -17.30 -2.44 17.43
CA TYR A 145 -16.23 -3.43 17.43
C TYR A 145 -14.98 -2.85 18.11
N ILE A 146 -14.29 -3.68 18.90
CA ILE A 146 -13.09 -3.30 19.65
C ILE A 146 -11.91 -4.14 19.15
N LEU A 147 -10.89 -3.48 18.62
CA LEU A 147 -9.69 -4.10 18.08
C LEU A 147 -8.49 -3.86 19.01
N PHE A 148 -7.92 -4.94 19.53
CA PHE A 148 -6.67 -4.87 20.29
C PHE A 148 -5.48 -4.86 19.33
N GLY A 149 -4.79 -3.71 19.22
CA GLY A 149 -3.65 -3.55 18.32
C GLY A 149 -2.54 -4.61 18.53
N ASN A 150 -2.36 -5.06 19.77
CA ASN A 150 -1.40 -6.10 20.11
C ASN A 150 -1.69 -7.47 19.44
N ALA A 151 -2.94 -7.79 19.11
CA ALA A 151 -3.29 -9.05 18.46
C ALA A 151 -2.72 -9.15 17.04
N PHE A 152 -2.68 -8.03 16.29
CA PHE A 152 -2.16 -7.96 14.91
C PHE A 152 -0.66 -8.23 14.79
N ARG A 153 0.08 -8.22 15.91
CA ARG A 153 1.55 -8.40 15.92
C ARG A 153 1.97 -9.86 16.02
N LEU A 154 1.04 -10.78 16.30
CA LEU A 154 1.34 -12.19 16.51
C LEU A 154 1.78 -12.86 15.20
N ASN A 155 3.00 -13.40 15.18
CA ASN A 155 3.47 -14.21 14.06
C ASN A 155 2.74 -15.57 14.08
N PHE A 156 1.90 -15.85 13.08
CA PHE A 156 1.35 -17.20 12.83
C PHE A 156 2.42 -18.17 12.25
N THR A 157 3.66 -18.09 12.70
CA THR A 157 4.80 -18.89 12.22
C THR A 157 4.88 -20.24 12.94
N GLY A 158 4.05 -21.19 12.48
CA GLY A 158 4.36 -22.62 12.34
C GLY A 158 4.65 -23.50 13.57
N LYS A 159 5.37 -23.05 14.61
CA LYS A 159 5.93 -23.96 15.65
C LYS A 159 5.58 -23.66 17.11
N ASN A 160 5.10 -22.46 17.47
CA ASN A 160 4.68 -22.15 18.85
C ASN A 160 3.17 -21.92 18.97
N ARG A 161 2.37 -23.00 18.96
CA ARG A 161 0.91 -22.93 19.17
C ARG A 161 0.46 -22.90 20.64
N PHE A 162 1.37 -23.02 21.62
CA PHE A 162 0.99 -23.28 23.02
C PHE A 162 1.46 -22.25 24.07
N SER A 163 2.23 -21.21 23.73
CA SER A 163 2.86 -20.34 24.75
C SER A 163 2.94 -18.83 24.45
N PHE A 164 2.00 -18.27 23.68
CA PHE A 164 1.70 -16.82 23.75
C PHE A 164 0.22 -16.58 24.02
N ARG A 165 -0.20 -17.05 25.20
CA ARG A 165 -1.47 -16.70 25.84
C ARG A 165 -1.50 -15.18 25.97
N PHE A 166 -2.45 -14.53 25.31
CA PHE A 166 -2.65 -13.09 25.40
C PHE A 166 -2.81 -12.73 26.89
N GLN A 167 -1.80 -12.07 27.47
CA GLN A 167 -2.03 -11.32 28.70
C GLN A 167 -2.63 -9.99 28.25
N PRO A 168 -3.97 -9.78 28.36
CA PRO A 168 -4.47 -8.42 28.31
C PRO A 168 -3.75 -7.67 29.42
N SER A 169 -3.15 -6.53 29.06
CA SER A 169 -2.50 -5.66 30.05
C SER A 169 -3.47 -5.39 31.20
N LEU A 170 -2.95 -5.15 32.41
CA LEU A 170 -3.79 -4.85 33.57
C LEU A 170 -4.79 -3.70 33.29
N ARG A 171 -4.41 -2.79 32.38
CA ARG A 171 -5.23 -1.71 31.83
C ARG A 171 -6.45 -2.23 31.04
N ALA A 172 -6.27 -3.16 30.11
CA ALA A 172 -7.37 -3.77 29.35
C ALA A 172 -8.36 -4.54 30.26
N LYS A 173 -7.88 -5.24 31.30
CA LYS A 173 -8.74 -5.90 32.30
C LYS A 173 -9.62 -4.93 33.09
N LYS A 174 -9.17 -3.67 33.27
CA LYS A 174 -9.92 -2.61 33.97
C LYS A 174 -11.08 -2.08 33.13
N ILE A 175 -11.00 -2.15 31.80
CA ILE A 175 -11.97 -1.52 30.88
C ILE A 175 -13.22 -2.39 30.65
N LEU A 176 -13.09 -3.72 30.63
CA LEU A 176 -14.24 -4.61 30.38
C LEU A 176 -15.36 -4.48 31.43
N ARG A 177 -15.07 -3.87 32.59
CA ARG A 177 -16.05 -3.59 33.66
C ARG A 177 -16.85 -2.29 33.46
N ASN A 178 -16.37 -1.34 32.66
CA ASN A 178 -16.86 0.04 32.66
C ASN A 178 -17.23 0.54 31.25
N ARG A 179 -18.09 -0.18 30.51
CA ARG A 179 -18.71 0.33 29.28
C ARG A 179 -20.18 -0.05 29.14
N SER A 180 -21.05 0.84 29.61
CA SER A 180 -22.49 0.84 29.37
C SER A 180 -23.00 2.26 29.05
N SER A 181 -22.36 2.95 28.10
CA SER A 181 -22.99 4.02 27.32
C SER A 181 -22.31 4.16 25.95
N ILE A 182 -23.10 4.49 24.94
CA ILE A 182 -22.63 4.80 23.58
C ILE A 182 -22.01 6.21 23.64
N PRO A 183 -20.78 6.43 23.14
CA PRO A 183 -20.20 7.76 23.16
C PRO A 183 -20.92 8.69 22.17
N PHE A 184 -21.17 9.92 22.61
CA PHE A 184 -22.05 10.91 21.98
C PHE A 184 -21.77 11.21 20.49
N PHE A 185 -20.54 11.02 20.00
CA PHE A 185 -20.14 11.28 18.61
C PHE A 185 -20.44 10.15 17.62
N LEU A 186 -21.03 9.03 18.07
CA LEU A 186 -21.53 7.93 17.20
C LEU A 186 -23.05 7.98 17.00
N LYS A 187 -23.70 9.08 17.36
CA LYS A 187 -25.12 9.35 17.16
C LYS A 187 -25.30 10.45 16.12
#